data_AF-A0A822XPB3-F1
#
_entry.id   AF-A0A822XPB3-F1
#
_cell.length_a   1.000
_cell.length_b   1.000
_cell.length_c   1.000
_cell.angle_alpha   90.00
_cell.angle_beta   90.00
_cell.angle_gamma   90.00
#
_symmetry.space_group_name_H-M   'P 1'
#
loop_
_entity.id
_entity.type
_entity.pdbx_description
1 polymer ?
#
loop_
_entity_poly.entity_id
_entity_poly.type
_entity_poly.pdbx_seq_one_letter_code
_entity_poly.pdbx_strand_id
1 'polypeptide(L)' 'MGKLNYDPVIQHFSHPHPLELCCNHQQLNLHAVSCSGCKLKLASAGPIYTCRCCNFFLHISCSQMPQHIAQFPKQL' A
#
# COMPACT_ATOMS: atom_id res chain seq x y z
N MET A 1 13.64 -5.47 19.58
CA MET A 1 12.98 -4.42 18.75
C MET A 1 13.05 -4.88 17.30
N GLY A 2 12.00 -5.54 16.80
CA GLY A 2 11.99 -6.09 15.44
C GLY A 2 11.96 -4.96 14.42
N LYS A 3 13.01 -4.83 13.61
CA LYS A 3 13.05 -3.89 12.49
C LYS A 3 12.04 -4.39 11.46
N LEU A 4 11.04 -3.57 11.13
CA LEU A 4 10.20 -3.82 9.97
C LEU A 4 11.10 -3.73 8.73
N ASN A 5 11.38 -4.87 8.10
CA ASN A 5 12.29 -4.97 6.97
C ASN A 5 11.50 -4.68 5.68
N TYR A 6 11.09 -3.42 5.51
CA TYR A 6 10.43 -2.96 4.30
C TYR A 6 11.34 -1.98 3.59
N ASP A 7 11.46 -2.12 2.27
CA ASP A 7 12.20 -1.18 1.45
C ASP A 7 11.57 0.21 1.55
N PRO A 8 12.38 1.28 1.72
CA PRO A 8 11.85 2.64 1.78
C PRO A 8 11.22 3.08 0.46
N VAL A 9 11.57 2.42 -0.66
CA VAL A 9 11.07 2.73 -2.00
C VAL A 9 10.91 1.44 -2.79
N ILE A 10 9.78 1.28 -3.48
CA ILE A 10 9.51 0.12 -4.34
C ILE A 10 9.05 0.57 -5.73
N GLN A 11 9.37 -0.23 -6.75
CA GLN A 11 8.73 -0.14 -8.07
C GLN A 11 7.63 -1.18 -8.13
N HIS A 12 6.39 -0.73 -8.28
CA HIS A 12 5.23 -1.63 -8.30
C HIS A 12 4.75 -1.85 -9.73
N PHE A 13 4.47 -3.09 -10.12
CA PHE A 13 4.04 -3.42 -11.49
C PHE A 13 2.76 -2.68 -11.95
N SER A 14 1.85 -2.36 -11.03
CA SER A 14 0.61 -1.61 -11.35
C SER A 14 0.83 -0.10 -11.51
N HIS A 15 2.01 0.43 -11.23
CA HIS A 15 2.25 1.87 -11.25
C HIS A 15 3.68 2.21 -11.70
N PRO A 16 3.86 3.04 -12.74
CA PRO A 16 5.18 3.27 -13.34
C PRO A 16 6.15 4.05 -12.43
N HIS A 17 5.64 4.81 -11.45
CA HIS A 17 6.48 5.57 -10.54
C HIS A 17 6.86 4.75 -9.30
N PRO A 18 8.04 5.03 -8.71
CA PRO A 18 8.39 4.48 -7.41
C PRO A 18 7.39 4.94 -6.34
N LEU A 19 6.98 4.01 -5.48
CA LEU A 19 6.25 4.34 -4.27
C LEU A 19 7.22 4.36 -3.09
N GLU A 20 7.04 5.32 -2.20
CA GLU A 20 7.83 5.48 -0.99
C GLU A 20 7.04 5.04 0.23
N LEU A 21 7.75 4.42 1.17
CA LEU A 21 7.20 3.99 2.45
C LEU A 21 6.92 5.21 3.32
N CYS A 22 5.66 5.41 3.66
CA CYS A 22 5.22 6.45 4.57
C CYS A 22 4.73 5.82 5.88
N CYS A 23 5.46 6.09 6.96
CA CYS A 23 5.09 5.73 8.32
C CYS A 23 4.27 6.83 9.02
N ASN A 24 4.28 8.04 8.47
CA ASN A 24 3.71 9.24 9.11
C ASN A 24 2.23 9.40 8.75
N HIS A 25 1.38 8.74 9.54
CA HIS A 25 -0.07 8.80 9.41
C HIS A 25 -0.67 10.19 9.73
N GLN A 26 0.11 11.08 10.35
CA GLN A 26 -0.36 12.40 10.77
C GLN A 26 -0.30 13.45 9.66
N GLN A 27 0.60 13.30 8.67
CA GLN A 27 0.74 14.27 7.57
C GLN A 27 -0.20 13.99 6.40
N LEU A 28 -0.61 12.73 6.24
CA LEU A 28 -1.56 12.30 5.22
C LEU A 28 -2.89 12.04 5.91
N ASN A 29 -3.98 12.63 5.43
CA ASN A 29 -5.32 12.34 5.94
C ASN A 29 -5.79 10.93 5.50
N LEU A 30 -5.15 9.89 6.03
CA LEU A 30 -5.35 8.49 5.64
C LEU A 30 -6.76 7.97 5.94
N HIS A 31 -7.55 8.71 6.71
CA HIS A 31 -8.97 8.45 6.92
C HIS A 31 -9.84 8.69 5.68
N ALA A 32 -9.41 9.61 4.81
CA ALA A 32 -10.07 9.92 3.55
C ALA A 32 -9.47 9.17 2.36
N VAL A 33 -8.33 8.49 2.53
CA VAL A 33 -7.60 7.85 1.44
C VAL A 33 -7.83 6.34 1.45
N SER A 34 -8.10 5.80 0.27
CA SER A 34 -8.29 4.36 0.04
C SER A 34 -7.10 3.76 -0.70
N CYS A 35 -6.79 2.52 -0.38
CA CYS A 35 -5.80 1.71 -1.09
C CYS A 35 -6.24 1.50 -2.54
N SER A 36 -5.34 1.76 -3.49
CA SER A 36 -5.63 1.62 -4.92
C SER A 36 -5.79 0.16 -5.34
N GLY A 37 -5.18 -0.78 -4.61
CA GLY A 37 -5.24 -2.22 -4.85
C GLY A 37 -6.52 -2.88 -4.30
N CYS A 38 -6.79 -2.74 -3.00
CA CYS A 38 -7.94 -3.40 -2.37
C CYS A 38 -9.19 -2.51 -2.20
N LYS A 39 -9.09 -1.21 -2.51
CA LYS A 39 -10.15 -0.19 -2.33
C LYS A 39 -10.63 0.03 -0.89
N LEU A 40 -9.95 -0.55 0.09
CA LEU A 40 -10.22 -0.34 1.52
C LEU A 40 -9.48 0.90 2.05
N LYS A 41 -9.98 1.48 3.14
CA LYS A 41 -9.38 2.65 3.78
C LYS A 41 -7.96 2.35 4.29
N LEU A 42 -7.06 3.32 4.17
CA LEU A 42 -5.68 3.19 4.66
C LEU A 42 -5.57 3.38 6.18
N ALA A 43 -6.50 4.12 6.80
CA ALA A 43 -6.48 4.42 8.24
C ALA A 43 -6.42 3.20 9.18
N SER A 44 -6.79 2.01 8.71
CA SER A 44 -6.76 0.78 9.51
C SER A 44 -5.48 -0.04 9.36
N ALA A 45 -4.61 0.32 8.42
CA ALA A 45 -3.36 -0.36 8.17
C ALA A 45 -2.22 0.50 8.71
N GLY A 46 -1.14 -0.14 9.18
CA GLY A 46 0.09 0.55 9.58
C GLY A 46 0.80 1.21 8.38
N PRO A 47 2.14 1.22 8.31
CA PRO A 47 2.84 1.95 7.26
C PRO A 47 2.35 1.59 5.85
N ILE A 48 2.37 2.57 4.95
CA ILE A 48 1.80 2.47 3.61
C ILE A 48 2.83 2.85 2.56
N TYR A 49 2.62 2.44 1.32
CA TYR A 49 3.36 2.97 0.18
C TYR A 49 2.57 4.07 -0.52
N THR A 50 3.21 5.20 -0.77
CA THR A 50 2.61 6.35 -1.47
C THR A 50 3.53 6.83 -2.58
N CYS A 51 2.96 7.19 -3.71
CA CYS A 51 3.71 7.90 -4.73
C CYS A 51 3.67 9.40 -4.45
N ARG A 52 4.79 10.11 -4.52
CA ARG A 52 4.77 11.59 -4.45
C ARG A 52 4.33 12.25 -5.76
N CYS A 53 4.51 11.57 -6.88
CA CYS A 53 4.15 12.08 -8.20
C CYS A 53 2.67 11.87 -8.53
N CYS A 54 2.01 10.92 -7.87
CA CYS A 54 0.65 10.52 -8.14
C CYS A 54 -0.10 10.36 -6.83
N ASN A 55 -1.41 10.62 -6.80
CA ASN A 55 -2.27 10.31 -5.65
C ASN A 55 -2.54 8.80 -5.53
N PHE A 56 -1.48 7.99 -5.59
CA PHE A 56 -1.52 6.54 -5.59
C PHE A 56 -0.98 6.03 -4.26
N PHE A 57 -1.80 5.22 -3.60
CA PHE A 57 -1.55 4.73 -2.25
C PHE A 57 -1.85 3.25 -2.17
N LEU A 58 -0.97 2.49 -1.52
CA LEU A 58 -1.11 1.06 -1.31
C LEU A 58 -0.78 0.69 0.13
N HIS A 59 -1.49 -0.29 0.67
CA HIS A 59 -1.01 -1.02 1.84
C HIS A 59 0.28 -1.75 1.51
N ILE A 60 1.17 -1.93 2.48
CA ILE A 60 2.37 -2.78 2.31
C ILE A 60 2.00 -4.19 1.86
N SER A 61 0.94 -4.77 2.43
CA SER A 61 0.44 -6.08 2.02
C SER A 61 -0.03 -6.07 0.57
N CYS A 62 -0.69 -5.00 0.12
CA CYS A 62 -1.14 -4.85 -1.26
C CYS A 62 0.03 -4.67 -2.24
N SER A 63 1.13 -4.05 -1.82
CA SER A 63 2.31 -3.90 -2.67
C SER A 63 3.15 -5.17 -2.80
N GLN A 64 3.04 -6.07 -1.82
CA GLN A 64 3.68 -7.39 -1.85
C GLN A 64 2.80 -8.47 -2.47
N MET A 65 1.56 -8.14 -2.84
CA MET A 65 0.62 -9.10 -3.38
C MET A 65 1.03 -9.47 -4.81
N PRO A 66 1.17 -10.76 -5.14
CA PRO A 66 1.53 -11.18 -6.49
C PRO A 66 0.47 -10.72 -7.50
N GLN A 67 0.92 -10.39 -8.72
CA GLN A 67 0.06 -9.93 -9.82
C GLN A 67 -1.09 -10.92 -10.14
N HIS A 68 -0.87 -12.20 -9.83
CA HIS A 68 -1.84 -13.28 -9.96
C HIS A 68 -2.27 -13.77 -8.58
N ILE A 69 -3.33 -13.19 -8.05
CA ILE A 69 -4.12 -13.87 -7.01
C ILE A 69 -5.02 -14.84 -7.77
N ALA A 70 -4.58 -16.10 -7.89
CA ALA A 70 -5.54 -17.18 -8.12
C ALA A 70 -6.62 -17.02 -7.04
N GLN A 71 -7.86 -16.86 -7.51
CA GLN A 71 -8.99 -16.45 -6.70
C GLN A 71 -8.99 -17.14 -5.33
N PHE A 72 -8.88 -16.36 -4.25
CA PHE A 72 -9.31 -16.88 -2.96
C PHE A 72 -10.79 -17.25 -3.14
N PRO A 73 -11.17 -18.52 -2.94
CA PRO A 73 -12.54 -18.95 -3.14
C PRO A 73 -13.41 -18.07 -2.25
N LYS A 74 -14.43 -17.45 -2.86
CA LYS A 74 -15.54 -16.89 -2.10
C LYS A 74 -16.06 -18.06 -1.25
N GLN A 75 -15.77 -18.06 0.06
CA GLN A 75 -16.54 -18.90 0.97
C GLN A 75 -17.97 -18.39 0.93
N LEU A 76 -18.82 -19.11 0.20
CA LEU A 76 -20.26 -19.21 0.37
C LEU A 76 -20.60 -20.69 0.38
#